data_AF-A0A2Z2KH85-F1
#
_entry.id   AF-A0A2Z2KH85-F1
#
_cell.length_a   1.000
_cell.length_b   1.000
_cell.length_c   1.000
_cell.angle_alpha   90.00
_cell.angle_beta   90.00
_cell.angle_gamma   90.00
#
_symmetry.space_group_name_H-M   'P 1'
#
loop_
_entity.id
_entity.type
_entity.pdbx_description
1 polymer ?
#
loop_
_entity_poly.entity_id
_entity_poly.type
_entity_poly.pdbx_seq_one_letter_code
_entity_poly.pdbx_strand_id
1 'polypeptide(L)'
;MNINNLVSDAHQNAIDHGWWENPKSFGELISLMHSELSEAIEDHRNGKEYDNVFYVDEKPCGIPIEFADVIIRIFDACGYYKIDLESAIEEKMKYNLSRPYKHGNKKM
;
A
#
# COMPACT_ATOMS: atom_id res chain seq x y z
N MET A 1 3.67 -0.82 17.43
CA MET A 1 4.07 -0.22 16.15
C MET A 1 2.90 0.64 15.68
N ASN A 2 3.13 1.90 15.35
CA ASN A 2 2.09 2.81 14.83
C ASN A 2 2.34 3.07 13.33
N ILE A 3 1.45 3.78 12.64
CA ILE A 3 1.56 3.99 11.19
C ILE A 3 2.78 4.83 10.86
N ASN A 4 3.07 5.83 11.69
CA ASN A 4 4.23 6.71 11.51
C ASN A 4 5.57 5.96 11.60
N ASN A 5 5.69 4.97 12.50
CA ASN A 5 6.87 4.11 12.56
C ASN A 5 6.98 3.25 11.30
N LEU A 6 5.88 2.67 10.81
CA LEU A 6 5.88 1.89 9.57
C LEU A 6 6.28 2.72 8.34
N VAL A 7 5.82 3.97 8.27
CA VAL A 7 6.24 4.94 7.24
C VAL A 7 7.75 5.19 7.32
N SER A 8 8.26 5.44 8.52
CA SER A 8 9.70 5.65 8.74
C SER A 8 10.52 4.42 8.36
N ASP A 9 10.09 3.23 8.78
CA ASP A 9 10.82 1.98 8.54
C ASP A 9 10.85 1.62 7.05
N ALA A 10 9.70 1.74 6.36
CA ALA A 10 9.62 1.48 4.91
C ALA A 10 10.50 2.45 4.11
N HIS A 11 10.43 3.74 4.43
CA HIS A 11 11.20 4.76 3.73
C HIS A 11 12.71 4.63 3.99
N GLN A 12 13.10 4.38 5.24
CA GLN A 12 14.51 4.17 5.59
C GLN A 12 15.06 2.94 4.86
N ASN A 13 14.32 1.83 4.83
CA ASN A 13 14.72 0.65 4.08
C ASN A 13 14.88 0.95 2.58
N ALA A 14 14.00 1.76 1.99
CA ALA A 14 14.13 2.16 0.58
C ALA A 14 15.39 3.00 0.32
N ILE A 15 15.72 3.93 1.23
CA ILE A 15 16.97 4.72 1.18
C ILE A 15 18.19 3.80 1.29
N ASP A 16 18.20 2.89 2.25
CA ASP A 16 19.34 2.00 2.51
C ASP A 16 19.64 1.07 1.32
N HIS A 17 18.63 0.79 0.48
CA HIS A 17 18.76 0.00 -0.74
C HIS A 17 18.95 0.86 -2.01
N GLY A 18 19.19 2.17 -1.87
CA GLY A 18 19.54 3.07 -2.97
C GLY A 18 18.37 3.48 -3.89
N TRP A 19 17.12 3.19 -3.52
CA TRP A 19 15.96 3.45 -4.38
C TRP A 19 15.69 4.94 -4.62
N TRP A 20 16.28 5.80 -3.79
CA TRP A 20 16.15 7.26 -3.85
C TRP A 20 17.43 7.97 -4.32
N GLU A 21 18.47 7.26 -4.79
CA GLU A 21 19.63 7.88 -5.45
C GLU A 21 19.24 8.59 -6.75
N ASN A 22 18.26 8.02 -7.46
CA ASN A 22 17.61 8.62 -8.63
C ASN A 22 16.09 8.61 -8.41
N PRO A 23 15.53 9.67 -7.80
CA PRO A 23 14.11 9.71 -7.45
C PRO A 23 13.20 9.54 -8.66
N LYS A 24 12.19 8.68 -8.51
CA LYS A 24 11.12 8.50 -9.50
C LYS A 24 10.15 9.68 -9.44
N SER A 25 9.48 9.95 -10.55
CA SER A 25 8.36 10.89 -10.58
C SER A 25 7.18 10.37 -9.76
N PHE A 26 6.29 11.27 -9.33
CA PHE A 26 5.08 10.88 -8.63
C PHE A 26 4.23 9.89 -9.43
N GLY A 27 4.13 10.07 -10.75
CA GLY A 27 3.38 9.16 -11.63
C GLY A 27 3.96 7.75 -11.64
N GLU A 28 5.29 7.61 -11.67
CA GLU A 28 5.95 6.30 -11.60
C GLU A 28 5.73 5.61 -10.25
N LEU A 29 5.78 6.36 -9.13
CA LEU A 29 5.46 5.81 -7.81
C LEU A 29 4.02 5.27 -7.75
N ILE A 30 3.05 6.02 -8.29
CA ILE A 30 1.66 5.55 -8.39
C ILE A 30 1.57 4.31 -9.28
N SER A 31 2.24 4.29 -10.43
CA SER A 31 2.24 3.10 -11.30
C SER A 31 2.81 1.84 -10.63
N LEU A 32 3.84 1.98 -9.78
CA LEU A 32 4.36 0.87 -8.98
C LEU A 32 3.37 0.37 -7.93
N MET A 33 2.57 1.26 -7.31
CA MET A 33 1.50 0.81 -6.41
C MET A 33 0.40 0.06 -7.17
N HIS A 34 0.11 0.48 -8.40
CA HIS A 34 -0.85 -0.19 -9.27
C HIS A 34 -0.36 -1.56 -9.75
N SER A 35 0.95 -1.78 -9.92
CA SER A 35 1.46 -3.10 -10.31
C SER A 35 1.22 -4.14 -9.22
N GLU A 36 1.42 -3.82 -7.95
CA GLU A 36 1.14 -4.76 -6.84
C GLU A 36 -0.35 -5.14 -6.76
N LEU A 37 -1.25 -4.18 -6.99
CA LEU A 37 -2.68 -4.48 -7.11
C LEU A 37 -2.99 -5.38 -8.32
N SER A 38 -2.18 -5.31 -9.37
CA SER A 38 -2.31 -6.18 -10.53
C SER A 38 -1.81 -7.59 -10.22
N GLU A 39 -0.75 -7.75 -9.43
CA GLU A 39 -0.28 -9.06 -8.92
C GLU A 39 -1.38 -9.73 -8.07
N ALA A 40 -2.08 -8.98 -7.22
CA ALA A 40 -3.23 -9.52 -6.46
C ALA A 40 -4.36 -10.04 -7.38
N ILE A 41 -4.61 -9.38 -8.51
CA ILE A 41 -5.58 -9.84 -9.52
C ILE A 41 -5.08 -11.12 -10.21
N GLU A 42 -3.79 -11.23 -10.48
CA GLU A 42 -3.19 -12.43 -11.07
C GLU A 42 -3.32 -13.63 -10.13
N ASP A 43 -3.04 -13.46 -8.85
CA ASP A 43 -3.24 -14.52 -7.85
C ASP A 43 -4.71 -14.95 -7.75
N HIS A 44 -5.64 -14.00 -7.75
CA HIS A 44 -7.06 -14.32 -7.80
C HIS A 44 -7.43 -15.15 -9.06
N ARG A 45 -6.92 -14.76 -10.24
CA ARG A 45 -7.13 -15.50 -11.50
C ARG A 45 -6.54 -16.90 -11.48
N ASN A 46 -5.45 -17.08 -10.74
CA ASN A 46 -4.79 -18.36 -10.53
C ASN A 46 -5.48 -19.22 -9.44
N GLY A 47 -6.63 -18.79 -8.93
CA GLY A 47 -7.41 -19.54 -7.94
C GLY A 47 -6.77 -19.57 -6.55
N LYS A 48 -5.95 -18.57 -6.21
CA LYS A 48 -5.42 -18.42 -4.85
C LYS A 48 -6.51 -17.92 -3.92
N GLU A 49 -6.55 -18.47 -2.71
CA GLU A 49 -7.46 -18.05 -1.64
C GLU A 49 -7.08 -16.66 -1.10
N TYR A 50 -8.07 -15.87 -0.67
CA TYR A 50 -7.86 -14.48 -0.26
C TYR A 50 -7.07 -14.31 1.04
N ASP A 51 -7.05 -15.31 1.91
CA ASP A 51 -6.39 -15.28 3.23
C ASP A 51 -5.12 -16.15 3.29
N ASN A 52 -4.73 -16.77 2.18
CA ASN A 52 -3.59 -17.67 2.14
C ASN A 52 -2.30 -16.94 1.75
N VAL A 53 -1.29 -17.06 2.60
CA VAL A 53 0.10 -16.69 2.29
C VAL A 53 0.86 -17.97 1.96
N PHE A 54 1.52 -17.98 0.81
CA PHE A 54 2.37 -19.09 0.38
C PHE A 54 3.78 -18.58 0.06
N TYR A 55 4.71 -19.51 -0.18
CA TYR A 55 6.10 -19.16 -0.49
C TYR A 55 6.48 -19.73 -1.85
N VAL A 56 7.13 -18.91 -2.66
CA VAL A 56 7.85 -19.34 -3.87
C VAL A 56 9.34 -19.20 -3.54
N ASP A 57 10.03 -20.34 -3.44
CA ASP A 57 11.34 -20.46 -2.80
C ASP A 57 11.31 -19.92 -1.36
N GLU A 58 11.84 -18.71 -1.12
CA GLU A 58 11.86 -18.03 0.19
C GLU A 58 11.06 -16.71 0.18
N LYS A 59 10.47 -16.33 -0.95
CA LYS A 59 9.67 -15.11 -1.07
C LYS A 59 8.23 -15.39 -0.61
N PRO A 60 7.69 -14.64 0.36
CA PRO A 60 6.26 -14.69 0.65
C PRO A 60 5.47 -14.13 -0.53
N CYS A 61 4.36 -14.78 -0.86
CA CYS A 61 3.46 -14.46 -1.97
C CYS A 61 2.00 -14.66 -1.54
N GLY A 62 1.07 -14.18 -2.37
CA GLY A 62 -0.36 -14.30 -2.15
C GLY A 62 -1.03 -12.94 -2.08
N ILE A 63 -2.36 -12.93 -2.30
CA ILE A 63 -3.18 -11.71 -2.23
C ILE A 63 -2.93 -10.88 -0.96
N PRO A 64 -2.79 -11.48 0.26
CA PRO A 64 -2.44 -10.71 1.45
C PRO A 64 -1.08 -10.01 1.36
N ILE A 65 -0.08 -10.64 0.72
CA ILE A 65 1.27 -10.10 0.55
C ILE A 65 1.27 -8.98 -0.48
N GLU A 66 0.56 -9.13 -1.59
CA GLU A 66 0.48 -8.07 -2.59
C GLU A 66 -0.23 -6.81 -2.04
N PHE A 67 -1.26 -6.98 -1.20
CA PHE A 67 -1.84 -5.84 -0.47
C PHE A 67 -0.86 -5.21 0.53
N ALA A 68 -0.04 -6.02 1.19
CA ALA A 68 1.01 -5.50 2.05
C ALA A 68 2.06 -4.71 1.24
N ASP A 69 2.46 -5.17 0.05
CA ASP A 69 3.42 -4.45 -0.79
C ASP A 69 2.87 -3.10 -1.27
N VAL A 70 1.57 -3.03 -1.66
CA VAL A 70 0.90 -1.75 -1.95
C VAL A 70 1.03 -0.79 -0.77
N ILE A 71 0.73 -1.27 0.45
CA ILE A 71 0.78 -0.46 1.66
C ILE A 71 2.22 0.01 1.95
N ILE A 72 3.22 -0.86 1.80
CA ILE A 72 4.63 -0.51 2.00
C ILE A 72 5.10 0.53 0.97
N ARG A 73 4.66 0.43 -0.30
CA ARG A 73 4.95 1.46 -1.31
C ARG A 73 4.31 2.79 -0.97
N ILE A 74 3.08 2.80 -0.45
CA ILE A 74 2.43 4.02 0.05
C ILE A 74 3.23 4.59 1.23
N PHE A 75 3.69 3.74 2.15
CA PHE A 75 4.51 4.15 3.28
C PHE A 75 5.83 4.80 2.85
N ASP A 76 6.57 4.19 1.92
CA ASP A 76 7.80 4.78 1.37
C ASP A 76 7.52 6.14 0.71
N ALA A 77 6.49 6.23 -0.14
CA ALA A 77 6.11 7.49 -0.76
C ALA A 77 5.72 8.56 0.27
N CYS A 78 4.97 8.18 1.32
CA CYS A 78 4.64 9.08 2.42
C CYS A 78 5.89 9.55 3.18
N GLY A 79 6.87 8.67 3.43
CA GLY A 79 8.13 9.04 4.06
C GLY A 79 8.91 10.04 3.22
N TYR A 80 9.03 9.79 1.92
CA TYR A 80 9.70 10.70 0.98
C TYR A 80 9.05 12.08 0.92
N TYR A 81 7.72 12.14 0.79
CA TYR A 81 6.96 13.39 0.71
C TYR A 81 6.65 14.02 2.08
N LYS A 82 7.09 13.40 3.19
CA LYS A 82 6.81 13.83 4.57
C LYS A 82 5.31 13.98 4.86
N ILE A 83 4.52 13.04 4.36
CA ILE A 83 3.08 12.97 4.58
C ILE A 83 2.81 12.30 5.94
N ASP A 84 2.10 12.99 6.82
CA ASP A 84 1.57 12.40 8.05
C ASP A 84 0.33 11.54 7.72
N LEU A 85 0.61 10.29 7.34
CA LEU A 85 -0.41 9.33 6.93
C LEU A 85 -1.33 8.92 8.08
N GLU A 86 -0.80 8.83 9.31
CA GLU A 86 -1.57 8.48 10.50
C GLU A 86 -2.67 9.52 10.75
N SER A 87 -2.28 10.81 10.83
CA SER A 87 -3.25 11.91 10.99
C SER A 87 -4.25 11.98 9.83
N ALA A 88 -3.80 11.75 8.59
CA ALA A 88 -4.68 11.74 7.43
C ALA A 88 -5.74 10.61 7.49
N ILE A 89 -5.34 9.42 7.95
CA ILE A 89 -6.25 8.29 8.17
C ILE A 89 -7.24 8.61 9.28
N GLU A 90 -6.78 9.13 10.43
CA GLU A 90 -7.64 9.50 11.56
C GLU A 90 -8.73 10.51 11.13
N GLU A 91 -8.32 11.59 10.47
CA GLU A 91 -9.23 12.62 9.97
C GLU A 91 -10.21 12.03 8.95
N LYS A 92 -9.73 11.18 8.04
CA LYS A 92 -10.59 10.56 7.01
C LYS A 92 -11.59 9.58 7.63
N MET A 93 -11.18 8.80 8.62
CA MET A 93 -12.04 7.86 9.34
C MET A 93 -13.11 8.60 10.14
N LYS A 94 -12.74 9.68 10.84
CA LYS A 94 -13.68 10.55 11.54
C LYS A 94 -14.72 11.15 10.59
N TYR A 95 -14.29 11.65 9.43
CA TYR A 95 -15.21 12.11 8.39
C TYR A 95 -16.11 10.98 7.87
N ASN A 96 -15.59 9.78 7.63
CA ASN A 96 -16.36 8.65 7.13
C ASN A 96 -17.51 8.24 8.07
N LEU A 97 -17.33 8.37 9.40
CA LEU A 97 -18.39 8.12 10.39
C LEU A 97 -19.58 9.08 10.25
N SER A 98 -19.34 10.31 9.77
CA SER A 98 -20.41 11.29 9.54
C SER A 98 -21.22 11.04 8.25
N ARG A 99 -20.79 10.10 7.40
CA ARG A 99 -21.46 9.88 6.11
C ARG A 99 -22.79 9.13 6.29
N PRO A 100 -23.86 9.56 5.61
CA PRO A 100 -25.10 8.79 5.59
C PRO A 100 -24.90 7.46 4.87
N TYR A 101 -25.74 6.48 5.19
CA TYR A 101 -25.74 5.17 4.56
C TYR A 101 -25.81 5.29 3.02
N LYS A 102 -24.86 4.66 2.32
CA LYS A 102 -24.72 4.71 0.84
C LYS A 102 -24.64 6.12 0.26
N HIS A 103 -23.92 7.04 0.92
CA HIS A 103 -23.63 8.36 0.34
C HIS A 103 -22.87 8.24 -0.98
N GLY A 104 -23.41 8.84 -2.05
CA GLY A 104 -22.72 9.01 -3.34
C GLY A 104 -23.29 8.23 -4.53
N ASN A 105 -24.39 7.47 -4.39
CA ASN A 105 -25.11 6.81 -5.49
C ASN A 105 -24.23 6.11 -6.56
N LYS A 106 -23.05 5.61 -6.17
CA LYS A 106 -22.23 4.79 -7.07
C LYS A 106 -22.98 3.48 -7.27
N LYS A 107 -23.55 3.30 -8.47
CA LYS A 107 -24.15 2.02 -8.87
C LYS A 107 -23.09 0.94 -8.68
N MET A 108 -23.47 -0.12 -7.96
CA MET A 108 -22.72 -1.38 -7.98
C MET A 108 -22.71 -1.92 -9.40
#